data_AF-A0A7Y0XYE5-F1
#
_entry.id   AF-A0A7Y0XYE5-F1
#
_cell.length_a   1.000
_cell.length_b   1.000
_cell.length_c   1.000
_cell.angle_alpha   90.00
_cell.angle_beta   90.00
_cell.angle_gamma   90.00
#
_symmetry.space_group_name_H-M   'P 1'
#
loop_
_entity.id
_entity.type
_entity.pdbx_description
1 polymer ?
#
loop_
_entity_poly.entity_id
_entity_poly.type
_entity_poly.pdbx_seq_one_letter_code
_entity_poly.pdbx_strand_id
1 'polypeptide(L)'
;MNYIVYKTATGEILRTGQCPGPVTITAYDENKMPYEKLINEGQHSQQARSGESVIEGIANDEKQYIKDGIVTDYTADQLIAKSSVPYGYEWDIKIMSAVKKLSDDEIVRYLATQARSTRDKLLSDCEWTQTNDQVPETKKKWVPYRQALRDLPAQSGFPLEIVWPEKPE
;
A
#
# COMPACT_ATOMS: atom_id res chain seq x y z
N MET A 1 6.38 7.69 1.23
CA MET A 1 6.40 8.99 1.93
C MET A 1 7.82 9.22 2.42
N ASN A 2 8.41 10.38 2.10
CA ASN A 2 9.77 10.71 2.54
C ASN A 2 9.72 11.52 3.84
N TYR A 3 10.71 11.33 4.71
CA TYR A 3 10.74 11.93 6.03
C TYR A 3 12.05 12.70 6.23
N ILE A 4 11.96 13.83 6.95
CA ILE A 4 13.12 14.63 7.38
C ILE A 4 13.21 14.53 8.90
N VAL A 5 14.42 14.27 9.42
CA VAL A 5 14.72 14.20 10.86
C VAL A 5 15.68 15.32 11.23
N TYR A 6 15.32 16.12 12.23
CA TYR A 6 16.14 17.21 12.76
C TYR A 6 16.77 16.78 14.09
N LYS A 7 18.08 16.97 14.27
CA LYS A 7 18.85 16.59 15.47
C LYS A 7 19.71 17.73 16.01
N THR A 8 20.32 17.57 17.17
CA THR A 8 21.38 18.44 17.70
C THR A 8 22.75 17.93 17.24
N ALA A 9 23.80 18.74 17.43
CA ALA A 9 25.19 18.33 17.22
C ALA A 9 25.62 17.15 18.12
N THR A 10 24.90 16.91 19.22
CA THR A 10 25.11 15.78 20.15
C THR A 10 24.26 14.54 19.81
N GLY A 11 23.45 14.61 18.75
CA GLY A 11 22.63 13.49 18.26
C GLY A 11 21.20 13.41 18.83
N GLU A 12 20.81 14.34 19.70
CA GLU A 12 19.45 14.40 20.27
C GLU A 12 18.44 14.87 19.22
N ILE A 13 17.23 14.33 19.22
CA ILE A 13 16.23 14.62 18.18
C ILE A 13 15.36 15.79 18.58
N LEU A 14 15.24 16.74 17.66
CA LEU A 14 14.48 17.97 17.87
C LEU A 14 13.06 17.87 17.31
N ARG A 15 12.89 17.32 16.09
CA ARG A 15 11.57 17.11 15.45
C ARG A 15 11.67 16.26 14.18
N THR A 16 10.53 15.80 13.67
CA THR A 16 10.39 15.07 12.40
C THR A 16 9.31 15.70 11.52
N GLY A 17 9.49 15.69 10.20
CA GLY A 17 8.50 16.20 9.23
C GLY A 17 8.26 15.22 8.08
N GLN A 18 7.02 15.20 7.57
CA GLN A 18 6.61 14.43 6.39
C GLN A 18 6.75 15.33 5.15
N CYS A 19 7.42 14.84 4.09
CA CYS A 19 7.65 15.61 2.87
C CYS A 19 6.98 14.94 1.65
N PRO A 20 6.21 15.70 0.84
CA PRO A 20 5.72 15.22 -0.44
C PRO A 20 6.83 15.31 -1.50
N GLY A 21 7.29 14.16 -2.01
CA GLY A 21 8.27 14.06 -3.10
C GLY A 21 9.64 13.49 -2.67
N PRO A 22 10.43 12.92 -3.60
CA PRO A 22 11.76 12.37 -3.33
C PRO A 22 12.67 13.44 -2.73
N VAL A 23 13.24 13.16 -1.55
CA VAL A 23 14.16 14.07 -0.86
C VAL A 23 15.56 13.54 -1.07
N THR A 24 16.39 14.29 -1.79
CA THR A 24 17.84 14.08 -1.87
C THR A 24 18.48 15.28 -1.21
N ILE A 25 19.30 15.09 -0.17
CA ILE A 25 20.04 16.18 0.48
C ILE A 25 21.50 15.74 0.64
N THR A 26 22.38 16.74 0.58
CA THR A 26 23.84 16.64 0.64
C THR A 26 24.35 17.33 1.90
N ALA A 27 25.11 16.62 2.73
CA ALA A 27 25.73 17.14 3.95
C ALA A 27 26.98 17.98 3.67
N TYR A 28 27.27 18.96 4.54
CA TYR A 28 28.56 19.65 4.65
C TYR A 28 29.13 19.45 6.06
N ASP A 29 30.38 18.97 6.17
CA ASP A 29 31.18 19.14 7.39
C ASP A 29 32.00 20.45 7.31
N GLU A 30 32.64 20.81 8.42
CA GLU A 30 33.49 21.99 8.59
C GLU A 30 34.73 22.07 7.67
N ASN A 31 34.99 21.02 6.87
CA ASN A 31 36.08 20.89 5.91
C ASN A 31 35.56 20.75 4.47
N LYS A 32 35.04 21.86 3.93
CA LYS A 32 34.74 22.15 2.50
C LYS A 32 35.38 21.19 1.46
N MET A 33 34.56 20.52 0.61
CA MET A 33 34.67 20.36 -0.89
C MET A 33 34.03 19.04 -1.45
N PRO A 34 33.58 18.95 -2.75
CA PRO A 34 32.17 18.64 -3.12
C PRO A 34 31.89 17.51 -4.18
N TYR A 35 30.62 17.03 -4.22
CA TYR A 35 29.74 16.67 -5.40
C TYR A 35 30.06 15.43 -6.32
N GLU A 36 29.15 14.77 -7.09
CA GLU A 36 27.87 15.09 -7.78
C GLU A 36 26.92 13.87 -8.00
N LYS A 37 25.58 14.03 -7.86
CA LYS A 37 24.60 14.02 -8.99
C LYS A 37 23.19 14.43 -8.53
N LEU A 38 22.76 15.61 -8.98
CA LEU A 38 21.48 16.31 -8.76
C LEU A 38 20.25 15.55 -9.27
N ILE A 39 19.07 15.70 -8.62
CA ILE A 39 17.85 16.36 -9.17
C ILE A 39 16.91 16.85 -8.02
N ASN A 40 16.52 18.14 -8.09
CA ASN A 40 15.48 18.88 -7.35
C ASN A 40 15.74 19.36 -5.91
N GLU A 41 16.23 20.60 -5.83
CA GLU A 41 16.36 21.42 -4.63
C GLU A 41 14.98 21.88 -4.10
N GLY A 42 14.42 21.13 -3.15
CA GLY A 42 13.37 21.65 -2.27
C GLY A 42 14.01 22.38 -1.09
N GLN A 43 13.69 23.67 -0.88
CA GLN A 43 14.19 24.52 0.20
C GLN A 43 13.81 24.01 1.60
N HIS A 44 14.53 23.03 2.16
CA HIS A 44 14.23 22.50 3.50
C HIS A 44 15.41 22.56 4.48
N SER A 45 16.64 22.72 3.99
CA SER A 45 17.82 23.05 4.80
C SER A 45 17.77 24.46 5.41
N GLN A 46 16.93 25.35 4.86
CA GLN A 46 16.76 26.74 5.34
C GLN A 46 15.87 26.89 6.59
N GLN A 47 15.32 25.79 7.12
CA GLN A 47 14.44 25.80 8.30
C GLN A 47 15.14 25.37 9.60
N ALA A 48 16.43 25.03 9.54
CA ALA A 48 17.23 24.70 10.71
C ALA A 48 17.54 25.98 11.52
N ARG A 49 17.26 25.98 12.83
CA ARG A 49 17.59 27.09 13.72
C ARG A 49 19.07 27.02 14.14
N SER A 50 19.58 28.12 14.70
CA SER A 50 20.93 28.16 15.26
C SER A 50 21.10 27.09 16.35
N GLY A 51 22.05 26.16 16.15
CA GLY A 51 22.33 25.04 17.06
C GLY A 51 21.75 23.68 16.63
N GLU A 52 20.99 23.62 15.54
CA GLU A 52 20.44 22.36 15.00
C GLU A 52 21.36 21.75 13.94
N SER A 53 21.49 20.42 13.93
CA SER A 53 22.19 19.62 12.92
C SER A 53 21.20 18.72 12.20
N VAL A 54 21.30 18.63 10.87
CA VAL A 54 20.43 17.77 10.06
C VAL A 54 21.14 16.43 9.88
N ILE A 55 20.46 15.32 10.19
CA ILE A 55 20.92 14.00 9.74
C ILE A 55 20.06 13.60 8.55
N GLU A 56 20.75 13.36 7.45
CA GLU A 56 20.18 13.08 6.13
C GLU A 56 20.24 11.57 5.86
N GLY A 57 19.15 11.02 5.33
CA GLY A 57 19.08 9.63 4.91
C GLY A 57 17.86 9.39 4.05
N ILE A 58 17.97 8.50 3.07
CA ILE A 58 16.83 8.03 2.28
C ILE A 58 16.16 6.94 3.11
N ALA A 59 15.04 7.27 3.76
CA ALA A 59 14.18 6.25 4.36
C ALA A 59 13.17 5.79 3.30
N ASN A 60 13.27 4.53 2.87
CA ASN A 60 12.23 3.91 2.04
C ASN A 60 11.10 3.41 2.95
N ASP A 61 9.90 4.00 2.87
CA ASP A 61 8.74 3.59 3.68
C ASP A 61 8.20 2.19 3.37
N GLU A 62 8.66 1.57 2.29
CA GLU A 62 8.44 0.16 2.00
C GLU A 62 9.23 -0.74 2.95
N LYS A 63 10.47 -0.36 3.32
CA LYS A 63 11.42 -1.22 4.04
C LYS A 63 11.88 -0.69 5.38
N GLN A 64 11.64 0.60 5.64
CA GLN A 64 12.23 1.33 6.74
C GLN A 64 11.20 2.28 7.35
N TYR A 65 11.43 2.63 8.60
CA TYR A 65 10.64 3.61 9.34
C TYR A 65 11.56 4.37 10.30
N ILE A 66 11.05 5.47 10.86
CA ILE A 66 11.78 6.23 11.87
C ILE A 66 11.25 5.85 13.24
N LYS A 67 12.17 5.38 14.09
CA LYS A 67 11.92 5.14 15.51
C LYS A 67 12.90 5.95 16.32
N ASP A 68 12.40 6.79 17.21
CA ASP A 68 13.26 7.63 18.05
C ASP A 68 14.35 8.33 17.21
N GLY A 69 13.95 8.92 16.07
CA GLY A 69 14.81 9.62 15.12
C GLY A 69 15.94 8.82 14.48
N ILE A 70 15.90 7.49 14.56
CA ILE A 70 16.82 6.58 13.87
C ILE A 70 16.06 5.88 12.73
N VAL A 71 16.66 5.88 11.55
CA VAL A 71 16.18 5.06 10.42
C VAL A 71 16.37 3.60 10.81
N THR A 72 15.27 2.88 10.90
CA THR A 72 15.22 1.49 11.34
C THR A 72 14.57 0.66 10.25
N ASP A 73 15.16 -0.50 9.95
CA ASP A 73 14.57 -1.44 9.00
C ASP A 73 13.40 -2.19 9.64
N TYR A 74 12.35 -2.45 8.86
CA TYR A 74 11.33 -3.40 9.27
C TYR A 74 11.92 -4.81 9.32
N THR A 75 11.51 -5.57 10.33
CA THR A 75 11.71 -7.03 10.35
C THR A 75 10.90 -7.70 9.23
N ALA A 76 11.27 -8.93 8.86
CA ALA A 76 10.52 -9.69 7.86
C ALA A 76 9.02 -9.82 8.20
N ASP A 77 8.71 -10.10 9.47
CA ASP A 77 7.32 -10.22 9.95
C ASP A 77 6.56 -8.90 9.86
N GLN A 78 7.21 -7.77 10.16
CA GLN A 78 6.61 -6.45 10.00
C GLN A 78 6.34 -6.11 8.54
N LEU A 79 7.23 -6.50 7.62
CA LEU A 79 7.00 -6.32 6.19
C LEU A 79 5.81 -7.14 5.69
N ILE A 80 5.69 -8.39 6.15
CA ILE A 80 4.55 -9.25 5.84
C ILE A 80 3.25 -8.65 6.39
N ALA A 81 3.26 -8.19 7.64
CA ALA A 81 2.08 -7.57 8.25
C ALA A 81 1.68 -6.28 7.51
N LYS A 82 2.66 -5.44 7.16
CA LYS A 82 2.46 -4.20 6.41
C LYS A 82 1.96 -4.44 4.98
N SER A 83 2.44 -5.47 4.29
CA SER A 83 1.98 -5.82 2.95
C SER A 83 0.58 -6.45 2.94
N SER A 84 0.14 -6.95 4.09
CA SER A 84 -1.17 -7.57 4.27
C SER A 84 -2.24 -6.62 4.83
N VAL A 85 -1.96 -5.32 4.89
CA VAL A 85 -2.92 -4.33 5.39
C VAL A 85 -4.16 -4.29 4.49
N PRO A 86 -5.37 -4.55 5.02
CA PRO A 86 -6.59 -4.56 4.21
C PRO A 86 -6.98 -3.16 3.73
N TYR A 87 -7.79 -3.09 2.66
CA TYR A 87 -8.38 -1.83 2.22
C TYR A 87 -9.16 -1.15 3.36
N GLY A 88 -8.99 0.16 3.50
CA GLY A 88 -9.59 0.95 4.58
C GLY A 88 -8.83 0.94 5.89
N TYR A 89 -7.69 0.25 5.95
CA TYR A 89 -6.74 0.29 7.06
C TYR A 89 -5.43 0.92 6.58
N GLU A 90 -4.66 1.46 7.53
CA GLU A 90 -3.30 1.96 7.31
C GLU A 90 -2.35 1.39 8.35
N TRP A 91 -1.09 1.15 7.95
CA TRP A 91 -0.05 0.72 8.86
C TRP A 91 0.35 1.85 9.81
N ASP A 92 0.24 1.62 11.12
CA ASP A 92 0.68 2.55 12.16
C ASP A 92 2.01 2.07 12.76
N ILE A 93 3.06 2.88 12.56
CA ILE A 93 4.42 2.59 13.01
C ILE A 93 4.60 2.67 14.54
N LYS A 94 3.69 3.32 15.27
CA LYS A 94 3.79 3.44 16.73
C LYS A 94 3.42 2.14 17.41
N ILE A 95 2.47 1.41 16.81
CA ILE A 95 1.96 0.15 17.34
C ILE A 95 2.33 -1.06 16.47
N MET A 96 3.02 -0.84 15.34
CA MET A 96 3.40 -1.86 14.36
C MET A 96 2.21 -2.73 13.92
N SER A 97 1.10 -2.07 13.58
CA SER A 97 -0.13 -2.76 13.23
C SER A 97 -1.05 -1.92 12.34
N ALA A 98 -2.03 -2.57 11.73
CA ALA A 98 -3.04 -1.93 10.91
C ALA A 98 -4.07 -1.20 11.79
N VAL A 99 -4.39 0.05 11.44
CA VAL A 99 -5.40 0.88 12.10
C VAL A 99 -6.48 1.24 11.08
N LYS A 100 -7.75 1.02 11.44
CA LYS A 100 -8.90 1.36 10.59
C LYS A 100 -8.98 2.87 10.36
N LYS A 101 -9.14 3.27 9.09
CA LYS A 101 -9.24 4.68 8.66
C LYS A 101 -10.56 5.01 7.99
N LEU A 102 -11.12 4.06 7.25
CA LEU A 102 -12.42 4.22 6.61
C LEU A 102 -13.54 3.68 7.51
N SER A 103 -14.75 4.19 7.28
CA SER A 103 -15.95 3.62 7.89
C SER A 103 -16.24 2.23 7.32
N ASP A 104 -16.98 1.42 8.10
CA ASP A 104 -17.35 0.07 7.66
C ASP A 104 -18.19 0.11 6.38
N ASP A 105 -19.06 1.13 6.25
CA ASP A 105 -19.86 1.37 5.04
C ASP A 105 -19.01 1.61 3.79
N GLU A 106 -17.95 2.41 3.90
CA GLU A 106 -17.04 2.70 2.78
C GLU A 106 -16.27 1.45 2.35
N ILE A 107 -15.78 0.68 3.34
CA ILE A 107 -15.09 -0.59 3.11
C ILE A 107 -16.02 -1.57 2.40
N VAL A 108 -17.24 -1.74 2.91
CA VAL A 108 -18.26 -2.63 2.32
C VAL A 108 -18.59 -2.21 0.89
N ARG A 109 -18.79 -0.91 0.62
CA ARG A 109 -19.08 -0.42 -0.74
C ARG A 109 -17.93 -0.70 -1.72
N TYR A 110 -16.70 -0.48 -1.30
CA TYR A 110 -15.53 -0.77 -2.12
C TYR A 110 -15.41 -2.27 -2.43
N LEU A 111 -15.47 -3.12 -1.40
CA LEU A 111 -15.36 -4.57 -1.55
C LEU A 111 -16.50 -5.14 -2.43
N ALA A 112 -17.73 -4.63 -2.29
CA ALA A 112 -18.84 -5.01 -3.17
C ALA A 112 -18.58 -4.65 -4.63
N THR A 113 -17.95 -3.49 -4.88
CA THR A 113 -17.59 -3.05 -6.23
C THR A 113 -16.51 -3.94 -6.82
N GLN A 114 -15.45 -4.24 -6.05
CA GLN A 114 -14.38 -5.15 -6.47
C GLN A 114 -14.92 -6.55 -6.76
N ALA A 115 -15.76 -7.09 -5.88
CA ALA A 115 -16.37 -8.40 -6.07
C ALA A 115 -17.22 -8.48 -7.34
N ARG A 116 -18.03 -7.45 -7.63
CA ARG A 116 -18.80 -7.38 -8.89
C ARG A 116 -17.90 -7.29 -10.11
N SER A 117 -16.81 -6.51 -10.04
CA SER A 117 -15.83 -6.42 -11.12
C SER A 117 -15.16 -7.77 -11.39
N THR A 118 -14.78 -8.51 -10.34
CA THR A 118 -14.21 -9.86 -10.48
C THR A 118 -15.22 -10.84 -11.08
N ARG A 119 -16.47 -10.81 -10.62
CA ARG A 119 -17.56 -11.59 -11.22
C ARG A 119 -17.70 -11.30 -12.71
N ASP A 120 -17.73 -10.02 -13.09
CA ASP A 120 -17.95 -9.61 -14.47
C ASP A 120 -16.79 -10.06 -15.37
N LYS A 121 -15.56 -9.96 -14.87
CA LYS A 121 -14.38 -10.54 -15.54
C LYS A 121 -14.53 -12.06 -15.73
N LEU A 122 -14.85 -12.81 -14.67
CA LEU A 122 -15.02 -14.27 -14.75
C LEU A 122 -16.15 -14.68 -15.70
N LEU A 123 -17.23 -13.89 -15.78
CA LEU A 123 -18.32 -14.11 -16.72
C LEU A 123 -17.90 -13.85 -18.17
N SER A 124 -17.07 -12.83 -18.41
CA SER A 124 -16.52 -12.52 -19.73
C SER A 124 -15.50 -13.59 -20.17
N ASP A 125 -14.63 -14.03 -19.27
CA ASP A 125 -13.61 -15.07 -19.52
C ASP A 125 -14.24 -16.42 -19.93
N CYS A 126 -15.51 -16.66 -19.59
CA CYS A 126 -16.24 -17.86 -19.99
C CYS A 126 -17.36 -17.60 -21.02
N GLU A 127 -17.39 -16.44 -21.64
CA GLU A 127 -18.40 -16.09 -22.65
C GLU A 127 -18.32 -16.96 -23.90
N TRP A 128 -17.10 -17.36 -24.30
CA TRP A 128 -16.85 -18.28 -25.40
C TRP A 128 -17.62 -19.60 -25.30
N THR A 129 -17.90 -20.06 -24.06
CA THR A 129 -18.59 -21.34 -23.78
C THR A 129 -20.07 -21.33 -24.18
N GLN A 130 -20.64 -20.15 -24.43
CA GLN A 130 -22.06 -19.96 -24.71
C GLN A 130 -22.35 -19.71 -26.19
N THR A 131 -21.32 -19.68 -27.04
CA THR A 131 -21.47 -19.49 -28.49
C THR A 131 -22.24 -20.64 -29.13
N ASN A 132 -22.97 -20.38 -30.22
CA ASN A 132 -23.78 -21.41 -30.87
C ASN A 132 -22.94 -22.61 -31.37
N ASP A 133 -21.69 -22.36 -31.74
CA ASP A 133 -20.75 -23.36 -32.27
C ASP A 133 -20.14 -24.27 -31.19
N GLN A 134 -20.36 -23.98 -29.90
CA GLN A 134 -19.79 -24.78 -28.82
C GLN A 134 -20.50 -26.13 -28.64
N VAL A 135 -19.71 -27.18 -28.35
CA VAL A 135 -20.19 -28.54 -28.05
C VAL A 135 -21.22 -28.54 -26.91
N PRO A 136 -22.36 -29.24 -27.04
CA PRO A 136 -23.45 -29.24 -26.04
C PRO A 136 -23.01 -29.60 -24.62
N GLU A 137 -22.09 -30.54 -24.48
CA GLU A 137 -21.53 -30.99 -23.20
C GLU A 137 -20.79 -29.85 -22.49
N THR A 138 -20.04 -29.02 -23.23
CA THR A 138 -19.39 -27.83 -22.68
C THR A 138 -20.45 -26.84 -22.18
N LYS A 139 -21.48 -26.54 -22.98
CA LYS A 139 -22.54 -25.62 -22.55
C LYS A 139 -23.18 -26.07 -21.24
N LYS A 140 -23.54 -27.35 -21.14
CA LYS A 140 -24.16 -27.94 -19.95
C LYS A 140 -23.27 -27.82 -18.71
N LYS A 141 -21.96 -28.05 -18.84
CA LYS A 141 -21.00 -27.91 -17.72
C LYS A 141 -20.87 -26.47 -17.21
N TRP A 142 -20.89 -25.48 -18.10
CA TRP A 142 -20.60 -24.09 -17.76
C TRP A 142 -21.80 -23.27 -17.30
N VAL A 143 -23.03 -23.69 -17.62
CA VAL A 143 -24.26 -23.00 -17.18
C VAL A 143 -24.35 -22.88 -15.65
N PRO A 144 -24.17 -23.95 -14.84
CA PRO A 144 -24.24 -23.85 -13.38
C PRO A 144 -23.17 -22.91 -12.79
N TYR A 145 -21.93 -23.00 -13.28
CA TYR A 145 -20.83 -22.12 -12.87
C TYR A 145 -21.17 -20.64 -13.12
N ARG A 146 -21.65 -20.32 -14.33
CA ARG A 146 -22.06 -18.97 -14.72
C ARG A 146 -23.24 -18.46 -13.90
N GLN A 147 -24.18 -19.33 -13.55
CA GLN A 147 -25.31 -18.97 -12.69
C GLN A 147 -24.83 -18.65 -11.28
N ALA A 148 -23.99 -19.52 -10.69
CA ALA A 148 -23.41 -19.30 -9.37
C ALA A 148 -22.61 -17.98 -9.29
N LEU A 149 -21.90 -17.59 -10.36
CA LEU A 149 -21.25 -16.27 -10.45
C LEU A 149 -22.27 -15.11 -10.38
N ARG A 150 -23.42 -15.22 -11.06
CA ARG A 150 -24.46 -14.17 -11.03
C ARG A 150 -25.12 -14.06 -9.66
N ASP A 151 -25.21 -15.18 -8.94
CA ASP A 151 -25.85 -15.27 -7.64
C ASP A 151 -24.96 -14.81 -6.47
N LEU A 152 -23.67 -14.52 -6.71
CA LEU A 152 -22.73 -14.06 -5.67
C LEU A 152 -23.25 -12.88 -4.82
N PRO A 153 -23.87 -11.81 -5.38
CA PRO A 153 -24.36 -10.70 -4.57
C PRO A 153 -25.52 -11.05 -3.63
N ALA A 154 -26.16 -12.22 -3.82
CA ALA A 154 -27.24 -12.71 -2.96
C ALA A 154 -26.74 -13.60 -1.82
N GLN A 155 -25.44 -13.91 -1.75
CA GLN A 155 -24.87 -14.67 -0.64
C GLN A 155 -24.95 -13.87 0.66
N SER A 156 -25.21 -14.56 1.78
CA SER A 156 -25.35 -13.93 3.11
C SER A 156 -24.08 -13.23 3.61
N GLY A 157 -22.91 -13.61 3.09
CA GLY A 157 -21.62 -13.01 3.43
C GLY A 157 -21.18 -11.89 2.47
N PHE A 158 -21.91 -11.62 1.39
CA PHE A 158 -21.49 -10.61 0.41
C PHE A 158 -21.49 -9.20 1.04
N PRO A 159 -20.42 -8.40 0.85
CA PRO A 159 -19.22 -8.64 0.05
C PRO A 159 -17.98 -9.10 0.84
N LEU A 160 -18.11 -9.35 2.14
CA LEU A 160 -16.99 -9.62 3.05
C LEU A 160 -16.52 -11.09 2.99
N GLU A 161 -17.46 -12.01 2.84
CA GLU A 161 -17.23 -13.45 2.80
C GLU A 161 -17.95 -14.02 1.57
N ILE A 162 -17.20 -14.18 0.47
CA ILE A 162 -17.73 -14.67 -0.80
C ILE A 162 -17.21 -16.07 -1.08
N VAL A 163 -18.13 -17.01 -1.31
CA VAL A 163 -17.78 -18.35 -1.78
C VAL A 163 -17.84 -18.34 -3.30
N TRP A 164 -16.66 -18.35 -3.94
CA TRP A 164 -16.54 -18.38 -5.39
C TRP A 164 -16.77 -19.79 -5.94
N PRO A 165 -17.56 -19.95 -7.01
CA PRO A 165 -17.75 -21.27 -7.62
C PRO A 165 -16.44 -21.76 -8.26
N GLU A 166 -16.21 -23.07 -8.21
CA GLU A 166 -15.08 -23.69 -8.89
C GLU A 166 -15.33 -23.77 -10.40
N LYS A 167 -14.29 -23.45 -11.16
CA LYS A 167 -14.33 -23.50 -12.62
C LYS A 167 -14.43 -24.98 -13.08
N PRO A 168 -15.31 -25.30 -14.04
CA PRO A 168 -15.39 -26.66 -14.57
C PRO A 168 -14.15 -27.04 -15.39
N GLU A 169 -13.81 -28.33 -15.38
CA GLU A 169 -12.78 -28.97 -16.22
C GLU A 169 -13.26 -29.23 -17.66
#